data_AF-A0A5K1K6D2-F1
#
_entry.id   AF-A0A5K1K6D2-F1
#
_cell.length_a   1.000
_cell.length_b   1.000
_cell.length_c   1.000
_cell.angle_alpha   90.00
_cell.angle_beta   90.00
_cell.angle_gamma   90.00
#
_symmetry.space_group_name_H-M   'P 1'
#
loop_
_entity.id
_entity.type
_entity.pdbx_description
1 polymer ?
#
loop_
_entity_poly.entity_id
_entity_poly.type
_entity_poly.pdbx_seq_one_letter_code
_entity_poly.pdbx_strand_id
1 'polypeptide(L)'
;MDFCLFAPPESGPKPDIANTKRNAVAWCLKPGYGTRTIPPGAITGAHFVQTPDYVQITGIGDLTKLNIPKGTTTAMTEMDPHGKDGL
;
A
#
# COMPACT_ATOMS: atom_id res chain seq x y z
N MET A 1 9.53 10.01 -10.79
CA MET A 1 9.96 8.77 -10.12
C MET A 1 8.78 8.43 -9.25
N ASP A 2 7.96 7.57 -9.81
CA ASP A 2 6.57 7.42 -9.42
C ASP A 2 6.50 6.09 -8.68
N PHE A 3 7.14 6.04 -7.52
CA PHE A 3 6.95 4.93 -6.60
C PHE A 3 5.59 5.11 -5.93
N CYS A 4 4.75 4.09 -6.06
CA CYS A 4 3.41 4.08 -5.52
C CYS A 4 3.16 2.81 -4.71
N LEU A 5 2.35 2.97 -3.67
CA LEU A 5 1.80 1.88 -2.86
C LEU A 5 0.29 1.87 -3.05
N PHE A 6 -0.29 0.69 -3.18
CA PHE A 6 -1.74 0.56 -3.17
C PHE A 6 -2.25 0.34 -1.75
N ALA A 7 -3.29 1.08 -1.37
CA ALA A 7 -3.88 1.00 -0.05
C ALA A 7 -5.40 1.27 -0.10
N PRO A 8 -6.15 1.03 0.99
CA PRO A 8 -7.60 1.22 1.02
C PRO A 8 -8.03 2.66 0.65
N PRO A 9 -9.15 2.82 -0.06
CA PRO A 9 -9.68 4.13 -0.44
C PRO A 9 -10.15 4.95 0.78
N GLU A 10 -10.59 4.28 1.83
CA GLU A 10 -11.16 4.91 3.03
C GLU A 10 -10.63 4.23 4.30
N SER A 11 -10.58 4.99 5.40
CA SER A 11 -10.28 4.47 6.73
C SER A 11 -11.56 3.93 7.39
N GLY A 12 -11.42 2.98 8.32
CA GLY A 12 -12.57 2.36 8.98
C GLY A 12 -12.20 1.15 9.84
N PRO A 13 -13.18 0.44 10.41
CA PRO A 13 -12.96 -0.77 11.21
C PRO A 13 -12.71 -2.03 10.37
N LYS A 14 -12.93 -1.98 9.05
CA LYS A 14 -12.66 -3.08 8.09
C LYS A 14 -11.93 -2.64 6.79
N PRO A 15 -10.84 -1.85 6.83
CA PRO A 15 -10.06 -1.53 5.64
C PRO A 15 -8.90 -2.51 5.55
N ASP A 16 -9.21 -3.81 5.65
CA ASP A 16 -8.23 -4.83 5.32
C ASP A 16 -8.02 -4.79 3.80
N ILE A 17 -6.76 -4.82 3.36
CA ILE A 17 -6.45 -4.94 1.93
C ILE A 17 -7.18 -6.15 1.34
N ALA A 18 -7.40 -7.21 2.13
CA ALA A 18 -8.14 -8.40 1.70
C ALA A 18 -9.59 -8.13 1.24
N ASN A 19 -10.34 -7.21 1.85
CA ASN A 19 -11.70 -6.86 1.38
C ASN A 19 -11.71 -5.63 0.47
N THR A 20 -10.62 -4.85 0.43
CA THR A 20 -10.53 -3.63 -0.37
C THR A 20 -9.69 -3.79 -1.65
N LYS A 21 -9.15 -4.98 -1.96
CA LYS A 21 -8.32 -5.26 -3.15
C LYS A 21 -8.92 -4.68 -4.44
N ARG A 22 -10.23 -4.86 -4.65
CA ARG A 22 -10.93 -4.43 -5.87
C ARG A 22 -10.99 -2.91 -6.05
N ASN A 23 -10.95 -2.16 -4.95
CA ASN A 23 -11.11 -0.71 -4.93
C ASN A 23 -9.89 -0.01 -4.33
N ALA A 24 -8.74 -0.69 -4.26
CA ALA A 24 -7.52 -0.11 -3.74
C ALA A 24 -7.09 1.09 -4.59
N VAL A 25 -6.57 2.12 -3.94
CA VAL A 25 -6.14 3.35 -4.60
C VAL A 25 -4.63 3.47 -4.52
N ALA A 26 -4.03 4.03 -5.57
CA ALA A 26 -2.61 4.30 -5.61
C ALA A 26 -2.26 5.55 -4.78
N TRP A 27 -1.26 5.39 -3.92
CA TRP A 27 -0.60 6.45 -3.17
C TRP A 27 0.84 6.59 -3.65
N CYS A 28 1.20 7.71 -4.25
CA CYS A 28 2.49 7.93 -4.90
C CYS A 28 3.34 8.99 -4.21
N LEU A 29 4.66 8.88 -4.32
CA LEU A 29 5.59 9.90 -3.78
C LEU A 29 5.45 11.26 -4.48
N LYS A 30 4.96 11.28 -5.72
CA LYS A 30 4.75 12.49 -6.53
C LYS A 30 3.28 12.59 -6.93
N PRO A 31 2.71 13.80 -7.02
CA PRO A 31 1.39 13.99 -7.56
C PRO A 31 1.37 13.68 -9.07
N GLY A 32 0.28 13.09 -9.57
CA GLY A 32 0.09 12.74 -10.97
C GLY A 32 -1.03 11.72 -11.17
N TYR A 33 -1.45 11.47 -12.42
CA TYR A 33 -2.32 10.35 -12.84
C TYR A 33 -3.60 10.10 -12.02
N GLY A 34 -4.15 11.11 -11.34
CA GLY A 34 -5.32 10.94 -10.46
C GLY A 34 -5.04 10.16 -9.17
N THR A 35 -3.77 9.96 -8.80
CA THR A 35 -3.37 9.21 -7.60
C THR A 35 -3.31 10.11 -6.36
N ARG A 36 -3.33 9.50 -5.18
CA ARG A 36 -3.12 10.21 -3.92
C ARG A 36 -1.63 10.42 -3.67
N THR A 37 -1.25 11.52 -3.03
CA THR A 37 0.15 11.73 -2.64
C THR A 37 0.41 11.09 -1.29
N ILE A 38 1.49 10.33 -1.15
CA ILE A 38 1.93 9.77 0.14
C ILE A 38 2.21 10.94 1.10
N PRO A 39 1.50 11.02 2.25
CA PRO A 39 1.67 12.14 3.17
C PRO A 39 3.01 12.06 3.92
N PRO A 40 3.59 13.20 4.33
CA PRO A 40 4.81 13.23 5.11
C PRO A 40 4.74 12.36 6.38
N GLY A 41 5.80 11.60 6.62
CA GLY A 41 5.91 10.69 7.76
C GLY A 41 5.07 9.42 7.67
N ALA A 42 4.42 9.12 6.53
CA ALA A 42 3.85 7.79 6.27
C ALA A 42 4.95 6.74 6.05
N ILE A 43 6.07 7.14 5.43
CA ILE A 43 7.29 6.34 5.31
C ILE A 43 8.39 7.12 6.05
N THR A 44 9.03 6.47 7.02
CA THR A 44 10.15 7.04 7.78
C THR A 44 11.47 6.36 7.48
N GLY A 45 11.44 5.18 6.86
CA GLY A 45 12.62 4.49 6.36
C GLY A 45 12.25 3.53 5.23
N ALA A 46 13.19 3.32 4.32
CA ALA A 46 13.08 2.35 3.24
C ALA A 46 14.42 1.65 3.04
N HIS A 47 14.38 0.34 2.88
CA HIS A 47 15.52 -0.50 2.54
C HIS A 47 15.27 -1.15 1.17
N PHE A 48 16.21 -0.95 0.26
CA PHE A 48 16.13 -1.42 -1.12
C PHE A 48 17.13 -2.56 -1.33
N VAL A 49 16.65 -3.71 -1.77
CA VAL A 49 17.46 -4.86 -2.16
C VAL A 49 17.16 -5.19 -3.61
N GLN A 50 18.22 -5.28 -4.42
CA GLN A 50 18.13 -5.71 -5.81
C GLN A 50 19.08 -6.88 -6.02
N THR A 51 18.52 -7.97 -6.55
CA THR A 51 19.23 -9.16 -6.99
C THR A 51 18.95 -9.36 -8.49
N PRO A 52 19.61 -10.32 -9.16
CA PRO A 52 19.26 -10.67 -10.54
C PRO A 52 17.79 -11.14 -10.69
N ASP A 53 17.21 -11.71 -9.63
CA ASP A 53 15.91 -12.37 -9.68
C ASP A 53 14.76 -11.52 -9.12
N TYR A 54 15.06 -10.58 -8.21
CA TYR A 54 14.02 -9.77 -7.57
C TYR A 54 14.47 -8.38 -7.15
N VAL A 55 13.49 -7.51 -7.03
CA VAL A 55 13.59 -6.22 -6.34
C VAL A 55 12.67 -6.25 -5.14
N GLN A 56 13.22 -5.98 -3.96
CA GLN A 56 12.46 -5.89 -2.71
C GLN A 56 12.65 -4.51 -2.09
N ILE A 57 11.53 -3.90 -1.70
CA ILE A 57 11.51 -2.65 -0.94
C ILE A 57 10.86 -2.95 0.41
N THR A 58 11.63 -2.83 1.48
CA THR A 58 11.13 -2.95 2.85
C THR A 58 10.99 -1.56 3.44
N GLY A 59 9.77 -1.14 3.75
CA GLY A 59 9.48 0.16 4.36
C GLY A 59 9.14 0.06 5.84
N ILE A 60 9.45 1.12 6.59
CA ILE A 60 8.92 1.36 7.93
C ILE A 60 8.26 2.74 7.98
N GLY A 61 7.20 2.87 8.77
CA GLY A 61 6.49 4.14 8.92
C GLY A 61 5.10 3.99 9.53
N ASP A 62 4.34 5.08 9.49
CA ASP A 62 2.96 5.14 9.97
C ASP A 62 1.98 4.93 8.81
N LEU A 63 1.65 3.66 8.56
CA LEU A 63 0.75 3.25 7.48
C LEU A 63 -0.72 3.61 7.73
N THR A 64 -1.08 4.07 8.94
CA THR A 64 -2.44 4.59 9.19
C THR A 64 -2.75 5.81 8.34
N LYS A 65 -1.69 6.55 7.95
CA LYS A 65 -1.78 7.67 7.01
C LYS A 65 -2.10 7.26 5.57
N LEU A 66 -2.02 5.97 5.26
CA LEU A 66 -2.46 5.36 4.01
C LEU A 66 -3.77 4.57 4.20
N ASN A 67 -4.52 4.83 5.28
CA ASN A 67 -5.74 4.14 5.68
C ASN A 67 -5.57 2.67 6.13
N ILE A 68 -4.36 2.24 6.47
CA ILE A 68 -4.11 0.87 6.98
C ILE A 68 -4.28 0.85 8.51
N PRO A 69 -5.14 -0.01 9.09
CA PRO A 69 -5.36 -0.03 10.54
C PRO A 69 -4.10 -0.39 11.33
N LYS A 70 -3.90 0.29 12.47
CA LYS A 70 -2.83 -0.04 13.41
C LYS A 70 -3.04 -1.43 14.02
N GLY A 71 -1.96 -2.20 14.15
CA GLY A 71 -1.96 -3.48 14.88
C GLY A 71 -2.52 -4.67 14.11
N THR A 72 -2.70 -4.55 12.80
CA THR A 72 -3.24 -5.65 11.96
C THR A 72 -2.19 -6.17 10.99
N THR A 73 -1.47 -7.23 11.36
CA THR A 73 -0.57 -7.94 10.44
C THR A 73 -1.32 -8.61 9.28
N THR A 74 -2.63 -8.81 9.44
CA THR A 74 -3.53 -9.39 8.43
C THR A 74 -4.13 -8.38 7.47
N ALA A 75 -4.03 -7.07 7.75
CA ALA A 75 -4.57 -6.05 6.83
C ALA A 75 -3.67 -5.81 5.62
N MET A 76 -2.42 -6.29 5.66
CA MET A 76 -1.51 -6.30 4.52
C MET A 76 -1.49 -7.71 3.95
N THR A 77 -2.06 -7.88 2.77
CA THR A 77 -2.04 -9.14 2.02
C THR A 77 -1.56 -8.84 0.60
N GLU A 78 -1.16 -9.89 -0.11
CA GLU A 78 -0.79 -9.79 -1.52
C GLU A 78 -1.93 -9.16 -2.33
N MET A 79 -1.58 -8.36 -3.33
CA MET A 79 -2.55 -7.72 -4.21
C MET A 79 -2.80 -8.59 -5.44
N ASP A 80 -3.63 -9.62 -5.25
CA ASP A 80 -4.02 -10.52 -6.33
C ASP A 80 -4.84 -9.78 -7.39
N PRO A 81 -4.40 -9.74 -8.67
CA PRO A 81 -5.21 -9.20 -9.76
C PRO A 81 -6.55 -9.94 -9.94
N HIS A 82 -6.69 -11.18 -9.46
CA HIS A 82 -7.93 -11.97 -9.44
C HIS A 82 -8.80 -11.73 -8.19
N GLY A 83 -8.41 -10.78 -7.33
CA GLY A 83 -9.17 -10.40 -6.15
C GLY A 83 -9.26 -11.51 -5.10
N LYS A 84 -10.24 -11.39 -4.20
CA LYS A 84 -10.56 -12.45 -3.22
C LYS A 84 -11.51 -13.49 -3.82
N ASP A 85 -12.13 -13.14 -4.93
CA ASP A 85 -13.16 -13.87 -5.65
C ASP A 85 -12.62 -14.78 -6.76
N GLY A 86 -11.32 -14.71 -7.08
CA GLY A 86 -10.68 -15.57 -8.09
C GLY A 86 -11.17 -15.30 -9.52
N LEU A 87 -11.65 -14.07 -9.78
CA LEU A 87 -12.20 -13.61 -11.06
C LEU A 87 -11.29 -12.54 -11.67
#